data_AF-A0A2E8GYC0-F1
#
_entry.id   AF-A0A2E8GYC0-F1
#
_cell.length_a   1.000
_cell.length_b   1.000
_cell.length_c   1.000
_cell.angle_alpha   90.00
_cell.angle_beta   90.00
_cell.angle_gamma   90.00
#
_symmetry.space_group_name_H-M   'P 1'
#
loop_
_entity.id
_entity.type
_entity.pdbx_description
1 polymer ?
#
loop_
_entity_poly.entity_id
_entity_poly.type
_entity_poly.pdbx_seq_one_letter_code
_entity_poly.pdbx_strand_id
1 'polypeptide(L)'
;MFAPGRFDVALIDLGIPTVAGDKVAADMRLLDPALVAVLVTGCVMEEDDPRLATFDLLPSEAGAWTSPGQDRRRGDRVTRFAVVIGMLAAPTR
;
A
#
# COMPACT_ATOMS: atom_id res chain seq x y z
N MET A 1 2.34 -2.33 16.17
CA MET A 1 3.69 -2.85 15.91
C MET A 1 3.59 -3.93 14.84
N PHE A 2 4.45 -3.84 13.82
CA PHE A 2 4.53 -4.83 12.74
C PHE A 2 5.25 -6.11 13.20
N ALA A 3 4.86 -7.26 12.65
CA ALA A 3 5.54 -8.54 12.84
C ALA A 3 5.31 -9.43 11.60
N PRO A 4 6.30 -10.23 11.15
CA PRO A 4 6.13 -11.13 10.03
C PRO A 4 4.98 -12.12 10.22
N GLY A 5 4.23 -12.41 9.16
CA GLY A 5 3.07 -13.31 9.15
C GLY A 5 1.83 -12.79 9.90
N ARG A 6 1.89 -11.59 10.50
CA ARG A 6 0.76 -10.99 11.22
C ARG A 6 -0.25 -10.35 10.28
N PHE A 7 0.21 -9.83 9.16
CA PHE A 7 -0.59 -9.14 8.16
C PHE A 7 -0.36 -9.77 6.80
N ASP A 8 -1.42 -9.85 6.02
CA ASP A 8 -1.36 -10.35 4.64
C ASP A 8 -1.11 -9.17 3.67
N VAL A 9 -1.59 -7.98 4.04
CA VAL A 9 -1.56 -6.77 3.20
C VAL A 9 -1.18 -5.54 4.03
N ALA A 10 -0.36 -4.66 3.47
CA ALA A 10 -0.09 -3.33 4.00
C ALA A 10 -0.56 -2.25 3.02
N LEU A 11 -1.40 -1.32 3.50
CA LEU A 11 -1.79 -0.11 2.79
C LEU A 11 -0.87 1.02 3.25
N ILE A 12 -0.08 1.58 2.33
CA ILE A 12 1.01 2.50 2.66
C ILE A 12 0.90 3.76 1.79
N ASP A 13 0.90 4.91 2.46
CA ASP A 13 0.98 6.22 1.83
C ASP A 13 2.45 6.65 1.63
N LEU A 14 2.73 7.35 0.53
CA LEU A 14 4.04 7.99 0.32
C LEU A 14 4.25 9.21 1.22
N GLY A 15 3.16 9.89 1.59
CA GLY A 15 3.15 11.12 2.38
C GLY A 15 3.38 10.95 3.88
N ILE A 16 3.90 9.80 4.34
CA ILE A 16 4.18 9.55 5.76
C ILE A 16 5.18 10.60 6.29
N PRO A 17 4.82 11.38 7.33
CA PRO A 17 5.76 12.29 7.98
C PRO A 17 6.95 11.49 8.50
N THR A 18 8.16 12.07 8.42
CA THR A 18 9.43 11.54 8.94
C THR A 18 10.09 10.40 8.16
N VAL A 19 9.34 9.50 7.51
CA VAL A 19 9.89 8.39 6.70
C VAL A 19 9.08 8.26 5.42
N ALA A 20 9.75 8.21 4.26
CA ALA A 20 9.08 8.04 2.98
C ALA A 20 8.44 6.65 2.85
N GLY A 21 7.21 6.59 2.35
CA GLY A 21 6.42 5.35 2.31
C GLY A 21 7.02 4.21 1.48
N ASP A 22 7.77 4.53 0.43
CA ASP A 22 8.52 3.57 -0.37
C ASP A 22 9.58 2.84 0.46
N LYS A 23 10.24 3.55 1.39
CA LYS A 23 11.18 2.94 2.35
C LYS A 23 10.46 2.05 3.35
N VAL A 24 9.31 2.49 3.86
CA VAL A 24 8.49 1.67 4.75
C VAL A 24 8.08 0.37 4.06
N ALA A 25 7.64 0.43 2.81
CA ALA A 25 7.28 -0.75 2.01
C ALA A 25 8.48 -1.69 1.82
N ALA A 26 9.65 -1.15 1.47
CA ALA A 26 10.88 -1.93 1.33
C ALA A 26 11.28 -2.63 2.64
N ASP A 27 11.27 -1.92 3.76
CA ASP A 27 11.64 -2.45 5.08
C ASP A 27 10.66 -3.55 5.53
N MET A 28 9.36 -3.34 5.35
CA MET A 28 8.34 -4.34 5.68
C MET A 28 8.48 -5.60 4.83
N ARG A 29 8.80 -5.46 3.53
CA ARG A 29 9.02 -6.59 2.62
C ARG A 29 10.30 -7.36 2.92
N LEU A 30 11.35 -6.67 3.36
CA LEU A 30 12.58 -7.32 3.81
C LEU A 30 12.31 -8.21 5.04
N LEU A 31 11.44 -7.76 5.94
CA LEU A 31 11.06 -8.49 7.15
C LEU A 31 10.04 -9.61 6.86
N ASP A 32 9.13 -9.40 5.90
CA ASP A 32 8.13 -10.38 5.48
C ASP A 32 7.96 -10.38 3.95
N PRO A 33 8.70 -11.25 3.23
CA PRO A 33 8.60 -11.35 1.77
C PRO A 33 7.23 -11.80 1.24
N ALA A 34 6.34 -12.33 2.11
CA ALA A 34 5.00 -12.76 1.73
C ALA A 34 3.94 -11.64 1.86
N LEU A 35 4.32 -10.49 2.45
CA LEU A 35 3.44 -9.33 2.62
C LEU A 35 3.19 -8.66 1.26
N VAL A 36 1.92 -8.38 0.96
CA VAL A 36 1.53 -7.56 -0.19
C VAL A 36 1.52 -6.08 0.20
N ALA A 37 2.30 -5.25 -0.50
CA ALA A 37 2.32 -3.80 -0.29
C ALA A 37 1.47 -3.08 -1.34
N VAL A 38 0.51 -2.27 -0.88
CA VAL A 38 -0.41 -1.49 -1.72
C VAL A 38 -0.16 -0.01 -1.49
N LEU A 39 0.12 0.70 -2.57
CA LEU A 39 0.25 2.15 -2.54
C LEU A 39 -1.13 2.81 -2.40
N VAL A 40 -1.28 3.68 -1.42
CA VAL A 40 -2.46 4.56 -1.26
C VAL A 40 -1.97 5.99 -1.19
N THR A 41 -2.00 6.72 -2.30
CA THR A 41 -1.54 8.12 -2.37
C THR A 41 -2.63 9.03 -2.95
N GLY A 42 -2.67 10.26 -2.47
CA GLY A 42 -3.51 11.33 -3.05
C GLY A 42 -2.88 12.01 -4.28
N CYS A 43 -1.68 11.60 -4.69
CA CYS A 43 -0.95 12.18 -5.81
C CYS A 43 -1.09 11.31 -7.06
N VAL A 44 -1.20 11.95 -8.23
CA VAL A 44 -0.93 11.29 -9.50
C VAL A 44 0.57 11.03 -9.60
N MET A 45 0.93 9.81 -9.99
CA MET A 45 2.30 9.34 -10.10
C MET A 45 2.58 9.00 -11.56
N GLU A 46 3.77 9.33 -12.05
CA GLU A 46 4.22 8.87 -13.36
C GLU A 46 4.50 7.36 -13.32
N GLU A 47 4.20 6.62 -14.40
CA GLU A 47 4.37 5.17 -14.47
C GLU A 47 5.82 4.73 -14.18
N ASP A 48 6.80 5.55 -14.58
CA ASP A 48 8.24 5.29 -14.41
C ASP A 48 8.80 5.81 -13.07
N ASP A 49 7.96 6.27 -12.12
CA ASP A 49 8.46 6.74 -10.84
C ASP A 49 9.14 5.60 -10.06
N PRO A 50 10.43 5.73 -9.71
CA PRO A 50 11.19 4.63 -9.11
C PRO A 50 10.66 4.18 -7.74
N ARG A 51 9.87 5.03 -7.06
CA ARG A 51 9.24 4.70 -5.77
C ARG A 51 8.12 3.67 -5.91
N LEU A 52 7.59 3.47 -7.12
CA LEU A 52 6.52 2.50 -7.38
C LEU A 52 7.02 1.05 -7.33
N ALA A 53 8.32 0.82 -7.54
CA ALA A 53 8.93 -0.51 -7.62
C ALA A 53 8.83 -1.34 -6.32
N THR A 54 8.51 -0.70 -5.18
CA THR A 54 8.37 -1.38 -3.89
C THR A 54 6.94 -1.82 -3.57
N PHE A 55 5.98 -1.49 -4.43
CA PHE A 55 4.56 -1.81 -4.26
C PHE A 55 4.11 -2.90 -5.25
N ASP A 56 3.30 -3.83 -4.77
CA ASP A 56 2.70 -4.89 -5.58
C ASP A 56 1.45 -4.40 -6.32
N LEU A 57 0.76 -3.41 -5.75
CA LEU A 57 -0.46 -2.82 -6.31
C LEU A 57 -0.38 -1.30 -6.23
N LEU A 58 -0.61 -0.66 -7.38
CA LEU A 58 -0.65 0.79 -7.55
C LEU A 58 -2.11 1.27 -7.60
N PRO A 59 -2.41 2.50 -7.18
CA PRO A 59 -3.70 3.09 -7.47
C PRO A 59 -3.86 3.15 -8.98
N SER A 60 -4.89 2.49 -9.51
CA SER A 60 -5.23 2.65 -10.92
C SER A 60 -5.54 4.12 -11.17
N GLU A 61 -5.18 4.64 -12.34
CA GLU A 61 -5.81 5.87 -12.83
C GLU A 61 -7.33 5.70 -12.69
N ALA A 62 -8.07 6.79 -12.43
CA ALA A 62 -9.51 6.74 -12.16
C ALA A 62 -10.38 6.32 -13.38
N GLY A 63 -9.89 5.40 -14.22
CA GLY A 63 -10.59 4.74 -15.30
C GLY A 63 -10.69 3.23 -15.03
N ALA A 64 -11.92 2.77 -14.81
CA ALA A 64 -12.33 1.37 -14.81
C ALA A 64 -11.93 0.51 -13.59
N TRP A 65 -12.56 0.80 -12.44
CA TRP A 65 -13.17 -0.29 -11.66
C TRP A 65 -14.26 -0.95 -12.53
N THR A 66 -13.90 -1.71 -13.55
CA THR A 66 -14.82 -2.73 -14.07
C THR A 66 -14.91 -3.77 -12.97
N SER A 67 -16.08 -3.85 -12.33
CA SER A 67 -16.35 -4.79 -11.25
C SER A 67 -15.72 -6.14 -11.58
N PRO A 68 -14.71 -6.61 -10.83
CA PRO A 68 -14.27 -7.97 -10.99
C PRO A 68 -15.49 -8.82 -10.65
N GLY A 69 -15.89 -9.68 -11.60
CA GLY A 69 -16.89 -10.70 -11.35
C GLY A 69 -16.62 -11.31 -9.99
N GLN A 70 -17.61 -11.25 -9.13
CA GLN A 70 -17.51 -11.58 -7.72
C GLN A 70 -17.29 -13.10 -7.60
N ASP A 71 -16.06 -13.56 -7.85
CA ASP A 71 -15.67 -14.95 -7.64
C ASP A 71 -15.52 -15.19 -6.13
N ARG A 72 -16.67 -15.45 -5.51
CA ARG A 72 -16.76 -15.98 -4.16
C ARG A 72 -16.30 -17.44 -4.15
N ARG A 73 -14.99 -17.71 -4.27
CA ARG A 73 -14.41 -18.99 -3.85
C ARG A 73 -12.99 -18.87 -3.30
N ARG A 74 -12.88 -18.57 -2.01
CA ARG A 74 -12.04 -19.36 -1.08
C ARG A 74 -12.43 -19.04 0.36
N GLY A 75 -13.02 -20.02 1.04
CA GLY A 75 -13.23 -19.98 2.47
C GLY A 75 -11.90 -19.92 3.23
N ASP A 76 -11.99 -19.40 4.46
CA ASP A 76 -11.03 -19.51 5.57
C ASP A 76 -9.80 -18.60 5.67
N ARG A 77 -9.57 -17.61 4.79
CA ARG A 77 -8.58 -16.55 5.10
C ARG A 77 -9.26 -15.24 5.51
N VAL A 78 -9.21 -14.96 6.81
CA VAL A 78 -9.37 -13.59 7.31
C VAL A 78 -8.14 -12.81 6.86
N THR A 79 -8.30 -11.92 5.88
CA THR A 79 -7.24 -10.99 5.46
C THR A 79 -7.01 -9.96 6.55
N ARG A 80 -5.77 -9.84 7.03
CA ARG A 80 -5.38 -8.88 8.05
C ARG A 80 -4.58 -7.75 7.42
N PHE A 81 -5.00 -6.52 7.69
CA PHE A 81 -4.41 -5.32 7.10
C PHE A 81 -3.55 -4.56 8.11
N ALA A 82 -2.39 -4.10 7.66
CA ALA A 82 -1.69 -2.99 8.26
C ALA A 82 -2.01 -1.71 7.48
N VAL A 83 -2.21 -0.59 8.17
CA VAL A 83 -2.47 0.71 7.56
C VAL A 83 -1.40 1.68 8.05
N VAL A 84 -0.67 2.27 7.11
CA VAL A 84 0.39 3.26 7.38
C VAL A 84 0.09 4.51 6.55
N ILE A 85 -0.47 5.52 7.21
CA ILE A 85 -0.92 6.76 6.55
C ILE A 85 -0.18 7.94 7.16
N GLY A 86 0.25 8.88 6.31
CA GLY A 86 0.71 10.18 6.72
C GLY A 86 -0.41 11.21 6.70
N MET A 87 -0.59 12.00 7.76
CA MET A 87 -1.34 13.25 7.63
C MET A 87 -0.43 14.31 7.02
N LEU A 88 -0.81 14.84 5.85
CA LEU A 88 -0.34 16.14 5.42
C LEU A 88 -0.82 17.17 6.45
N ALA A 89 0.11 17.87 7.11
CA ALA A 89 -0.23 19.11 7.79
C ALA A 89 -0.80 20.06 6.73
N ALA A 90 -2.02 20.56 6.94
CA ALA A 90 -2.59 21.58 6.09
C ALA A 90 -1.61 22.77 5.99
N PRO A 91 -1.44 23.41 4.81
CA PRO A 91 -0.54 24.55 4.69
C PRO A 91 -0.97 25.64 5.67
N THR A 92 -0.09 25.99 6.60
CA THR A 92 -0.23 27.22 7.39
C THR A 92 -0.08 28.39 6.43
N ARG A 93 -1.17 29.15 6.28
CA ARG A 93 -1.21 30.42 5.54
C ARG A 93 -0.26 31.46 6.12
#